data_AF-A0A7S2GGX2-F1
#
_entry.id   AF-A0A7S2GGX2-F1
#
_cell.length_a   1.000
_cell.length_b   1.000
_cell.length_c   1.000
_cell.angle_alpha   90.00
_cell.angle_beta   90.00
_cell.angle_gamma   90.00
#
_symmetry.space_group_name_H-M   'P 1'
#
loop_
_entity.id
_entity.type
_entity.pdbx_description
1 polymer ?
#
loop_
_entity_poly.entity_id
_entity_poly.type
_entity_poly.pdbx_seq_one_letter_code
_entity_poly.pdbx_strand_id
1 'polypeptide(L)'
;PAASAVPAAAKSGPEASAKNAPSVPKRTSTGGGPVAPPARPPTSIEDFLFNIHTVIEAYGGPMPLDQLKEAYSKQLGHKCILERFLVVGEGGLAATLKRIPHVVLVSADGDGNATLKAALPAGTTKEDLVKADAEYRKQLQQKNAAAKAAAAAGAPPAAPP
;
A
#
# COMPACT_ATOMS: atom_id res chain seq x y z
N PRO A 1 40.34 45.04 49.41
CA PRO A 1 40.44 44.32 48.11
C PRO A 1 39.06 44.22 47.44
N ALA A 2 38.74 45.11 46.50
CA ALA A 2 39.16 45.06 45.09
C ALA A 2 38.44 43.88 44.37
N ALA A 3 37.37 44.11 43.61
CA ALA A 3 37.28 44.79 42.29
C ALA A 3 37.50 43.80 41.12
N SER A 4 36.66 43.73 40.07
CA SER A 4 35.41 44.44 39.77
C SER A 4 34.46 43.58 38.94
N ALA A 5 33.15 43.79 39.08
CA ALA A 5 32.15 43.40 38.09
C ALA A 5 31.76 44.63 37.24
N VAL A 6 31.41 44.44 35.97
CA VAL A 6 30.91 45.50 35.06
C VAL A 6 29.68 45.04 34.27
N PRO A 7 28.63 45.89 34.08
CA PRO A 7 27.35 45.49 33.46
C PRO A 7 26.99 46.23 32.15
N ALA A 8 26.02 45.70 31.40
CA ALA A 8 25.07 46.39 30.48
C ALA A 8 24.08 45.32 29.94
N ALA A 9 22.74 45.43 30.03
CA ALA A 9 21.81 46.36 29.35
C ALA A 9 21.78 46.16 27.80
N ALA A 10 20.64 45.99 27.10
CA ALA A 10 19.22 45.87 27.47
C ALA A 10 18.49 45.03 26.36
N LYS A 11 17.19 45.10 26.00
CA LYS A 11 16.07 46.02 26.29
C LYS A 11 14.68 45.40 25.97
N SER A 12 13.70 45.79 26.79
CA SER A 12 12.23 45.87 26.65
C SER A 12 11.53 45.62 25.29
N GLY A 13 10.42 44.87 25.29
CA GLY A 13 9.42 44.77 24.20
C GLY A 13 8.16 43.97 24.63
N PRO A 14 6.92 44.31 24.23
CA PRO A 14 5.70 43.83 24.90
C PRO A 14 4.82 42.81 24.14
N GLU A 15 3.80 42.35 24.87
CA GLU A 15 2.60 41.61 24.47
C GLU A 15 1.96 41.98 23.12
N ALA A 16 1.59 40.97 22.33
CA ALA A 16 0.60 41.09 21.25
C ALA A 16 -0.09 39.73 20.99
N SER A 17 -1.43 39.71 21.03
CA SER A 17 -2.24 38.51 20.74
C SER A 17 -2.47 38.34 19.24
N ALA A 18 -2.07 37.19 18.66
CA ALA A 18 -2.27 36.87 17.26
C ALA A 18 -2.75 35.43 17.07
N LYS A 19 -4.08 35.24 17.00
CA LYS A 19 -4.69 34.00 16.51
C LYS A 19 -4.38 33.86 15.02
N ASN A 20 -3.46 32.97 14.63
CA ASN A 20 -3.36 32.57 13.23
C ASN A 20 -2.92 31.10 13.12
N ALA A 21 -3.79 30.27 12.56
CA ALA A 21 -3.46 28.88 12.27
C ALA A 21 -2.56 28.84 11.02
N PRO A 22 -1.51 27.99 10.97
CA PRO A 22 -0.80 27.75 9.73
C PRO A 22 -1.74 27.03 8.74
N SER A 23 -2.38 27.81 7.87
CA SER A 23 -3.32 27.34 6.86
C SER A 23 -2.73 26.18 6.07
N VAL A 24 -3.39 25.01 6.15
CA VAL A 24 -2.95 23.81 5.43
C VAL A 24 -2.87 24.12 3.94
N PRO A 25 -1.69 24.04 3.29
CA PRO A 25 -1.60 24.19 1.85
C PRO A 25 -2.25 22.96 1.21
N LYS A 26 -3.53 23.11 0.83
CA LYS A 26 -4.36 22.12 0.14
C LYS A 26 -3.78 21.84 -1.25
N ARG A 27 -2.71 21.05 -1.29
CA ARG A 27 -1.94 20.76 -2.50
C ARG A 27 -2.85 20.04 -3.49
N THR A 28 -3.11 20.69 -4.61
CA THR A 28 -4.08 20.27 -5.63
C THR A 28 -3.60 19.04 -6.40
N SER A 29 -4.47 18.03 -6.52
CA SER A 29 -4.25 16.89 -7.43
C SER A 29 -4.59 17.30 -8.86
N THR A 30 -3.61 17.78 -9.62
CA THR A 30 -3.70 17.92 -11.08
C THR A 30 -2.28 17.94 -11.68
N GLY A 31 -2.05 17.17 -12.74
CA GLY A 31 -0.78 17.17 -13.49
C GLY A 31 -0.17 15.78 -13.62
N GLY A 32 -0.23 15.21 -14.83
CA GLY A 32 0.53 14.01 -15.19
C GLY A 32 2.01 14.37 -15.38
N GLY A 33 2.90 13.52 -14.86
CA GLY A 33 4.35 13.65 -14.92
C GLY A 33 5.00 12.46 -14.18
N PRO A 34 6.31 12.23 -14.32
CA PRO A 34 6.98 11.11 -13.67
C PRO A 34 6.83 11.20 -12.15
N VAL A 35 6.08 10.26 -11.58
CA VAL A 35 5.65 10.31 -10.18
C VAL A 35 6.83 10.11 -9.25
N ALA A 36 7.22 11.19 -8.56
CA ALA A 36 8.14 11.09 -7.42
C ALA A 36 7.55 10.13 -6.37
N PRO A 37 8.35 9.21 -5.81
CA PRO A 37 7.83 8.12 -4.97
C PRO A 37 7.07 8.67 -3.76
N PRO A 38 5.90 8.10 -3.41
CA PRO A 38 5.07 8.60 -2.32
C PRO A 38 5.75 8.39 -0.97
N ALA A 39 6.45 9.43 -0.48
CA ALA A 39 7.09 9.50 0.83
C ALA A 39 6.08 9.59 2.02
N ARG A 40 4.89 9.01 1.86
CA ARG A 40 3.85 8.89 2.90
C ARG A 40 3.39 7.44 2.95
N PRO A 41 3.15 6.86 4.13
CA PRO A 41 2.61 5.51 4.22
C PRO A 41 1.20 5.46 3.59
N PRO A 42 0.83 4.36 2.92
CA PRO A 42 -0.46 4.25 2.25
C PRO A 42 -1.64 4.46 3.20
N THR A 43 -2.62 5.21 2.72
CA THR A 43 -3.86 5.51 3.44
C THR A 43 -4.99 4.53 3.09
N SER A 44 -4.92 3.85 1.94
CA SER A 44 -5.90 2.87 1.50
C SER A 44 -5.24 1.61 0.89
N ILE A 45 -6.05 0.57 0.70
CA ILE A 45 -5.64 -0.68 0.05
C ILE A 45 -5.18 -0.43 -1.40
N GLU A 46 -5.87 0.42 -2.16
CA GLU A 46 -5.50 0.68 -3.57
C GLU A 46 -4.20 1.50 -3.68
N ASP A 47 -3.91 2.36 -2.70
CA ASP A 47 -2.60 3.02 -2.59
C ASP A 47 -1.49 2.00 -2.33
N PHE A 48 -1.71 1.08 -1.38
CA PHE A 48 -0.76 -0.01 -1.10
C PHE A 48 -0.53 -0.93 -2.32
N LEU A 49 -1.58 -1.27 -3.06
CA LEU A 49 -1.49 -2.09 -4.28
C LEU A 49 -0.74 -1.36 -5.42
N PHE A 50 -0.99 -0.07 -5.61
CA PHE A 50 -0.25 0.75 -6.57
C PHE A 50 1.22 0.94 -6.19
N ASN A 51 1.51 1.05 -4.89
CA ASN A 51 2.87 1.11 -4.36
C ASN A 51 3.62 -0.23 -4.57
N ILE A 52 2.95 -1.38 -4.52
CA ILE A 52 3.56 -2.67 -4.94
C ILE A 52 3.76 -2.73 -6.45
N HIS A 53 2.77 -2.32 -7.26
CA HIS A 53 2.86 -2.35 -8.72
C HIS A 53 4.04 -1.49 -9.22
N THR A 54 4.18 -0.25 -8.74
CA THR A 54 5.30 0.65 -9.08
C THR A 54 6.67 0.18 -8.55
N VAL A 55 6.72 -0.64 -7.49
CA VAL A 55 7.96 -1.28 -7.02
C VAL A 55 8.38 -2.44 -7.92
N ILE A 56 7.42 -3.23 -8.42
CA ILE A 56 7.71 -4.32 -9.38
C ILE A 56 8.00 -3.76 -10.78
N GLU A 57 7.32 -2.68 -11.20
CA GLU A 57 7.59 -1.98 -12.46
C GLU A 57 9.00 -1.38 -12.48
N ALA A 58 9.42 -0.70 -11.40
CA ALA A 58 10.76 -0.13 -11.28
C ALA A 58 11.89 -1.17 -11.22
N TYR A 59 11.58 -2.42 -10.90
CA TYR A 59 12.51 -3.56 -10.97
C TYR A 59 12.68 -4.09 -12.41
N GLY A 60 11.76 -3.79 -13.32
CA GLY A 60 11.84 -4.13 -14.74
C GLY A 60 11.71 -5.62 -15.08
N GLY A 61 11.38 -6.49 -14.12
CA GLY A 61 11.37 -7.94 -14.32
C GLY A 61 10.69 -8.73 -13.19
N PRO A 62 10.80 -10.07 -13.19
CA PRO A 62 10.28 -10.92 -12.12
C PRO A 62 11.07 -10.70 -10.82
N MET A 63 10.43 -10.14 -9.80
CA MET A 63 11.03 -9.85 -8.49
C MET A 63 10.86 -11.03 -7.53
N PRO A 64 11.92 -11.54 -6.87
CA PRO A 64 11.79 -12.53 -5.80
C PRO A 64 10.93 -11.98 -4.65
N LEU A 65 10.02 -12.80 -4.13
CA LEU A 65 9.06 -12.41 -3.09
C LEU A 65 9.74 -11.91 -1.80
N ASP A 66 10.91 -12.45 -1.47
CA ASP A 66 11.72 -12.03 -0.31
C ASP A 66 12.31 -10.62 -0.51
N GLN A 67 12.70 -10.27 -1.75
CA GLN A 67 13.19 -8.94 -2.09
C GLN A 67 12.08 -7.88 -2.06
N LEU A 68 10.79 -8.24 -2.19
CA LEU A 68 9.68 -7.27 -2.21
C LEU A 68 9.68 -6.35 -0.99
N LYS A 69 9.87 -6.89 0.21
CA LYS A 69 9.84 -6.08 1.46
C LYS A 69 10.99 -5.08 1.50
N GLU A 70 12.17 -5.47 1.02
CA GLU A 70 13.37 -4.64 1.02
C GLU A 70 13.31 -3.59 -0.11
N ALA A 71 12.95 -3.99 -1.33
CA ALA A 71 12.76 -3.11 -2.47
C ALA A 71 11.71 -2.03 -2.18
N TYR A 72 10.55 -2.42 -1.63
CA TYR A 72 9.50 -1.49 -1.19
C TYR A 72 10.04 -0.48 -0.17
N SER A 73 10.75 -0.95 0.86
CA SER A 73 11.30 -0.06 1.89
C SER A 73 12.42 0.85 1.37
N LYS A 74 13.18 0.41 0.36
CA LYS A 74 14.27 1.15 -0.29
C LYS A 74 13.76 2.22 -1.26
N GLN A 75 12.69 1.92 -2.00
CA GLN A 75 12.12 2.80 -3.03
C GLN A 75 11.13 3.82 -2.45
N LEU A 76 10.39 3.46 -1.40
CA LEU A 76 9.32 4.28 -0.81
C LEU A 76 9.67 4.82 0.58
N GLY A 77 10.83 4.47 1.13
CA GLY A 77 11.34 4.96 2.42
C GLY A 77 10.57 4.47 3.66
N HIS A 78 9.64 3.53 3.52
CA HIS A 78 8.81 3.04 4.61
C HIS A 78 8.50 1.54 4.51
N LYS A 79 8.29 0.88 5.66
CA LYS A 79 8.07 -0.58 5.74
C LYS A 79 6.80 -1.00 4.97
N CYS A 80 6.87 -2.13 4.29
CA CYS A 80 5.72 -2.75 3.61
C CYS A 80 4.74 -3.35 4.64
N ILE A 81 3.67 -2.61 4.98
CA ILE A 81 2.69 -2.99 6.03
C ILE A 81 1.55 -3.85 5.45
N LEU A 82 1.87 -4.95 4.76
CA LEU A 82 0.89 -5.73 4.01
C LEU A 82 -0.27 -6.27 4.88
N GLU A 83 0.02 -6.71 6.10
CA GLU A 83 -0.95 -7.25 7.07
C GLU A 83 -2.05 -6.25 7.48
N ARG A 84 -1.81 -4.94 7.31
CA ARG A 84 -2.81 -3.88 7.55
C ARG A 84 -3.88 -3.80 6.45
N PHE A 85 -3.56 -4.27 5.24
CA PHE A 85 -4.40 -4.09 4.05
C PHE A 85 -4.91 -5.42 3.47
N LEU A 86 -4.14 -6.50 3.60
CA LEU A 86 -4.46 -7.84 3.12
C LEU A 86 -4.35 -8.84 4.27
N VAL A 87 -5.39 -9.67 4.43
CA VAL A 87 -5.41 -10.74 5.43
C VAL A 87 -4.46 -11.86 5.01
N VAL A 88 -3.32 -11.94 5.69
CA VAL A 88 -2.34 -13.03 5.54
C VAL A 88 -2.85 -14.26 6.28
N GLY A 89 -3.12 -15.34 5.54
CA GLY A 89 -3.48 -16.65 6.09
C GLY A 89 -2.28 -17.61 6.16
N GLU A 90 -2.52 -18.90 6.44
CA GLU A 90 -1.47 -19.93 6.57
C GLU A 90 -0.49 -20.01 5.37
N GLY A 91 -0.97 -19.78 4.15
CA GLY A 91 -0.12 -19.72 2.95
C GLY A 91 0.77 -18.47 2.82
N GLY A 92 0.82 -17.63 3.85
CA GLY A 92 1.72 -16.48 3.96
C GLY A 92 1.55 -15.42 2.88
N LEU A 93 2.61 -14.65 2.66
CA LEU A 93 2.66 -13.57 1.67
C LEU A 93 2.36 -14.07 0.25
N ALA A 94 2.94 -15.21 -0.14
CA ALA A 94 2.80 -15.76 -1.49
C ALA A 94 1.35 -16.15 -1.82
N ALA A 95 0.67 -16.88 -0.93
CA ALA A 95 -0.74 -17.22 -1.15
C ALA A 95 -1.65 -15.98 -1.07
N THR A 96 -1.28 -14.98 -0.27
CA THR A 96 -2.04 -13.72 -0.16
C THR A 96 -1.97 -12.92 -1.45
N LEU A 97 -0.78 -12.79 -2.07
CA LEU A 97 -0.62 -12.16 -3.38
C LEU A 97 -1.28 -12.97 -4.50
N LYS A 98 -1.31 -14.31 -4.43
CA LYS A 98 -2.07 -15.16 -5.37
C LYS A 98 -3.59 -14.91 -5.38
N ARG A 99 -4.15 -14.20 -4.38
CA ARG A 99 -5.57 -13.79 -4.33
C ARG A 99 -5.86 -12.48 -5.08
N ILE A 100 -4.83 -11.78 -5.57
CA ILE A 100 -4.94 -10.51 -6.30
C ILE A 100 -4.23 -10.56 -7.69
N PRO A 101 -4.53 -11.57 -8.53
CA PRO A 101 -3.83 -11.81 -9.80
C PRO A 101 -4.00 -10.69 -10.83
N HIS A 102 -4.94 -9.77 -10.61
CA HIS A 102 -5.19 -8.57 -11.41
C HIS A 102 -4.22 -7.42 -11.11
N VAL A 103 -3.44 -7.48 -10.02
CA VAL A 103 -2.36 -6.53 -9.72
C VAL A 103 -0.98 -7.20 -9.80
N VAL A 104 -0.85 -8.38 -9.21
CA VAL A 104 0.43 -9.10 -9.13
C VAL A 104 0.25 -10.56 -9.55
N LEU A 105 0.97 -10.98 -10.58
CA LEU A 105 1.12 -12.37 -10.95
C LEU A 105 2.22 -13.00 -10.08
N VAL A 106 1.86 -14.05 -9.33
CA VAL A 106 2.80 -14.81 -8.49
C VAL A 106 3.12 -16.13 -9.16
N SER A 107 4.30 -16.21 -9.76
CA SER A 107 4.88 -17.46 -10.26
C SER A 107 5.56 -18.23 -9.14
N ALA A 108 5.76 -19.52 -9.35
CA ALA A 108 6.77 -20.30 -8.64
C ALA A 108 7.85 -20.65 -9.67
N ASP A 109 9.10 -20.33 -9.37
CA ASP A 109 10.25 -20.76 -10.16
C ASP A 109 10.62 -22.21 -9.83
N GLY A 110 11.43 -22.84 -10.70
CA GLY A 110 11.80 -24.25 -10.58
C GLY A 110 12.49 -24.61 -9.26
N ASP A 111 13.20 -23.65 -8.67
CA ASP A 111 13.88 -23.74 -7.37
C ASP A 111 12.94 -23.64 -6.15
N GLY A 112 11.62 -23.61 -6.37
CA GLY A 112 10.59 -23.52 -5.31
C GLY A 112 10.35 -22.10 -4.77
N ASN A 113 11.16 -21.13 -5.18
CA ASN A 113 11.00 -19.72 -4.80
C ASN A 113 9.81 -19.07 -5.51
N ALA A 114 9.14 -18.12 -4.86
CA ALA A 114 8.05 -17.36 -5.45
C ALA A 114 8.57 -16.07 -6.10
N THR A 115 8.25 -15.85 -7.37
CA THR A 115 8.55 -14.60 -8.10
C THR A 115 7.28 -13.83 -8.42
N LEU A 116 7.43 -12.51 -8.47
CA LEU A 116 6.36 -11.53 -8.59
C LEU A 116 6.53 -10.72 -9.87
N LYS A 117 5.48 -10.64 -10.66
CA LYS A 117 5.43 -9.84 -11.89
C LYS A 117 4.20 -8.93 -11.86
N ALA A 118 4.34 -7.71 -12.37
CA ALA A 118 3.19 -6.82 -12.55
C ALA A 118 2.17 -7.50 -13.50
N ALA A 119 0.91 -7.58 -13.07
CA ALA A 119 -0.18 -8.07 -13.91
C ALA A 119 -0.64 -6.99 -14.91
N LEU A 120 -0.54 -5.72 -14.49
CA LEU A 120 -0.86 -4.54 -15.27
C LEU A 120 0.39 -4.02 -16.01
N PRO A 121 0.27 -3.52 -17.24
CA PRO A 121 1.40 -3.05 -18.04
C PRO A 121 2.11 -1.84 -17.39
N ALA A 122 3.34 -1.59 -17.83
CA ALA A 122 4.12 -0.44 -17.36
C ALA A 122 3.40 0.90 -17.69
N GLY A 123 3.46 1.86 -16.77
CA GLY A 123 2.76 3.13 -16.89
C GLY A 123 1.24 3.08 -16.64
N THR A 124 0.69 1.96 -16.14
CA THR A 124 -0.73 1.89 -15.74
C THR A 124 -1.02 2.90 -14.62
N THR A 125 -2.10 3.67 -14.75
CA THR A 125 -2.45 4.66 -13.72
C THR A 125 -3.02 4.00 -12.47
N LYS A 126 -2.92 4.68 -11.32
CA LYS A 126 -3.60 4.26 -10.09
C LYS A 126 -5.12 4.12 -10.29
N GLU A 127 -5.72 4.95 -11.14
CA GLU A 127 -7.16 4.92 -11.41
C GLU A 127 -7.57 3.68 -12.21
N ASP A 128 -6.72 3.18 -13.10
CA ASP A 128 -6.97 1.96 -13.86
C ASP A 128 -6.75 0.70 -13.00
N LEU A 129 -5.76 0.73 -12.09
CA LEU A 129 -5.60 -0.30 -11.06
C LEU A 129 -6.83 -0.36 -10.13
N VAL A 130 -7.36 0.79 -9.70
CA VAL A 130 -8.59 0.87 -8.90
C VAL A 130 -9.79 0.28 -9.64
N LYS A 131 -9.96 0.57 -10.95
CA LYS A 131 -11.02 -0.04 -11.78
C LYS A 131 -10.86 -1.56 -11.84
N ALA A 132 -9.67 -2.05 -12.16
CA ALA A 132 -9.39 -3.49 -12.26
C ALA A 132 -9.66 -4.22 -10.93
N ASP A 133 -9.28 -3.63 -9.79
CA ASP A 133 -9.56 -4.17 -8.46
C ASP A 133 -11.06 -4.15 -8.11
N ALA A 134 -11.78 -3.08 -8.46
CA ALA A 134 -13.22 -2.98 -8.26
C ALA A 134 -14.00 -4.03 -9.10
N GLU A 135 -13.63 -4.22 -10.36
CA GLU A 135 -14.22 -5.25 -11.22
C GLU A 135 -13.88 -6.67 -10.73
N TYR A 136 -12.64 -6.93 -10.34
CA TYR A 136 -12.24 -8.22 -9.78
C TYR A 136 -13.01 -8.53 -8.49
N ARG A 137 -13.14 -7.55 -7.57
CA ARG A 137 -13.97 -7.70 -6.36
C ARG A 137 -15.43 -7.98 -6.69
N LYS A 138 -16.02 -7.31 -7.69
CA LYS A 138 -17.41 -7.54 -8.13
C LYS A 138 -17.60 -8.97 -8.65
N GLN A 139 -16.67 -9.47 -9.48
CA GLN A 139 -16.68 -10.87 -9.93
C GLN A 139 -16.47 -11.86 -8.77
N LEU A 140 -15.58 -11.54 -7.82
CA LEU A 140 -15.30 -12.39 -6.66
C LEU A 140 -16.52 -12.46 -5.73
N GLN A 141 -17.24 -11.36 -5.53
CA GLN A 141 -18.52 -11.33 -4.80
C GLN A 141 -19.59 -12.17 -5.48
N GLN A 142 -19.74 -12.06 -6.81
CA GLN A 142 -20.68 -12.89 -7.58
C GLN A 142 -20.33 -14.39 -7.47
N LYS A 143 -19.06 -14.77 -7.63
CA LYS A 143 -18.59 -16.15 -7.50
C LYS A 143 -18.77 -16.69 -6.08
N ASN A 144 -18.49 -15.90 -5.04
CA ASN A 144 -18.72 -16.30 -3.65
C ASN A 144 -20.21 -16.40 -3.30
N ALA A 145 -21.07 -15.55 -3.85
CA ALA A 145 -22.52 -15.65 -3.68
C ALA A 145 -23.06 -16.95 -4.31
N ALA A 146 -22.62 -17.27 -5.54
CA ALA A 146 -22.96 -18.52 -6.21
C ALA A 146 -22.42 -19.76 -5.45
N ALA A 147 -21.17 -19.72 -4.99
CA ALA A 147 -20.59 -20.80 -4.19
C ALA A 147 -21.30 -20.99 -2.84
N LYS A 148 -21.71 -19.90 -2.16
CA LYS A 148 -22.50 -19.97 -0.93
C LYS A 148 -23.89 -20.54 -1.17
N ALA A 149 -24.54 -20.19 -2.28
CA ALA A 149 -25.82 -20.78 -2.68
C ALA A 149 -25.69 -22.29 -2.98
N ALA A 150 -24.65 -22.70 -3.71
CA ALA A 150 -24.36 -24.11 -3.97
C ALA A 150 -24.06 -24.90 -2.68
N ALA A 151 -23.27 -24.33 -1.76
CA ALA A 151 -22.99 -24.95 -0.47
C ALA A 151 -24.24 -25.09 0.41
N ALA A 152 -25.18 -24.13 0.36
CA ALA A 152 -26.46 -24.21 1.07
C ALA A 152 -27.43 -25.26 0.46
N ALA A 153 -27.32 -25.53 -0.85
CA ALA A 153 -28.09 -26.55 -1.54
C ALA A 153 -27.46 -27.97 -1.49
N GLY A 154 -26.19 -28.07 -1.09
CA GLY A 154 -25.40 -29.30 -1.13
C GLY A 154 -25.39 -30.14 0.16
N ALA A 155 -26.20 -29.81 1.16
CA ALA A 155 -26.31 -30.59 2.39
C ALA A 155 -27.16 -31.85 2.15
N PRO A 156 -26.60 -33.08 2.26
CA PRO A 156 -27.42 -34.29 2.19
C PRO A 156 -28.35 -34.35 3.41
N PRO A 157 -29.63 -34.73 3.25
CA PRO A 157 -30.53 -34.92 4.38
C PRO A 157 -30.00 -36.07 5.25
N ALA A 158 -29.86 -35.83 6.56
CA ALA A 158 -29.42 -36.84 7.50
C ALA A 158 -30.45 -37.98 7.58
N ALA A 159 -30.04 -39.20 7.26
CA ALA A 159 -30.87 -40.39 7.35
C ALA A 159 -30.91 -40.90 8.81
N PRO A 160 -32.10 -41.07 9.43
CA PRO A 160 -32.22 -41.59 10.79
C PRO A 160 -32.38 -43.12 10.81
N PRO A 161 -31.58 -43.83 11.64
CA PRO A 161 -31.95 -45.08 12.29
C PRO A 161 -32.37 -44.86 13.76
#